data_AF-A0A7S1DF95-F1
#
_entry.id   AF-A0A7S1DF95-F1
#
_cell.length_a   1.000
_cell.length_b   1.000
_cell.length_c   1.000
_cell.angle_alpha   90.00
_cell.angle_beta   90.00
_cell.angle_gamma   90.00
#
_symmetry.space_group_name_H-M   'P 1'
#
loop_
_entity.id
_entity.type
_entity.pdbx_description
1 polymer ?
#
loop_
_entity_poly.entity_id
_entity_poly.type
_entity_poly.pdbx_seq_one_letter_code
_entity_poly.pdbx_strand_id
1 'polypeptide(L)'
;EREEWEEERSKAIADAEQRRENEANARLLQLALPSGSAIAEELEEERRKRAEVEEEANELRVRLVELEESVSALEDHEEVLEESLGRFETLASRKRASATEERQRLMSECEALRADEERLGRRVRELEELLAEEREKVEEAERRKTEFERLEKEREREGEVRVRTESEWQNKLEEASNMLAEERTKLHEANSLLQKGGKQLEEASSKLEEERKKMEVANGEIEEQKKKLKEANCLLDAEKKKTELSVLTAEEREKGERGRLEEEWAAKLAEVSEKLEEEAEKLADAKKKLELAEVSREEVLSAAEDAVERAKLKQASTETQVQTLSQELECCKREAETAAAAQEREVEGLKGETEVLMRRLRTVEEEFEVRRVANAREIASLGADLQARKEFLEEKEAVIRRLLGEKEQWEGKESRMYKQIEDRDALCASLRLEIKVAQQAKEGVKTREDAERANALSQQVEALSARVEQLSGEAALMQEEANAKDRRVMELEGLLRDAELRANQPQGVTTRASTSDATVKARLQYAEAEAKKLRANNKALTTELDGLRRSLSEAPASAGGSSSSGEGCSEEEGAFEALRRDKERLEAELHALRQTAEHPRDNHRTPSSSSASSLHHPK
;
A
#
# COMPACT_ATOMS: atom_id res chain seq x y z
N GLU A 1 73.53 24.28 -49.64
CA GLU A 1 74.47 23.13 -49.61
C GLU A 1 74.55 22.39 -50.94
N ARG A 2 73.61 21.52 -51.35
CA ARG A 2 73.72 20.81 -52.65
C ARG A 2 73.79 21.74 -53.86
N GLU A 3 72.92 22.75 -53.93
CA GLU A 3 72.93 23.75 -55.00
C GLU A 3 74.20 24.62 -55.00
N GLU A 4 74.70 24.99 -53.81
CA GLU A 4 75.97 25.73 -53.67
C GLU A 4 77.16 24.89 -54.14
N TRP A 5 77.16 23.58 -53.84
CA TRP A 5 78.20 22.67 -54.30
C TRP A 5 78.15 22.45 -55.82
N GLU A 6 76.95 22.36 -56.41
CA GLU A 6 76.78 22.29 -57.86
C GLU A 6 77.21 23.58 -58.57
N GLU A 7 76.99 24.74 -57.95
CA GLU A 7 77.45 26.04 -58.44
C GLU A 7 78.99 26.17 -58.35
N GLU A 8 79.59 25.77 -57.23
CA GLU A 8 81.05 25.73 -57.06
C GLU A 8 81.72 24.76 -58.03
N ARG A 9 81.13 23.58 -58.24
CA ARG A 9 81.60 22.60 -59.23
C ARG A 9 81.54 23.15 -60.65
N SER A 10 80.44 23.80 -61.02
CA SER A 10 80.27 24.41 -62.34
C SER A 10 81.30 25.52 -62.58
N LYS A 11 81.57 26.32 -61.56
CA LYS A 11 82.59 27.39 -61.59
C LYS A 11 84.01 26.83 -61.72
N ALA A 12 84.33 25.76 -60.98
CA ALA A 12 85.63 25.09 -61.06
C ALA A 12 85.88 24.47 -62.44
N ILE A 13 84.85 23.91 -63.09
CA ILE A 13 84.95 23.38 -64.45
C ILE A 13 85.22 24.52 -65.44
N ALA A 14 84.48 25.63 -65.35
CA ALA A 14 84.69 26.79 -66.21
C ALA A 14 86.11 27.39 -66.07
N ASP A 15 86.61 27.52 -64.84
CA ASP A 15 87.96 28.01 -64.57
C ASP A 15 89.04 27.06 -65.12
N ALA A 16 88.82 25.75 -65.07
CA ALA A 16 89.73 24.75 -65.62
C ALA A 16 89.77 24.76 -67.16
N GLU A 17 88.63 24.94 -67.82
CA GLU A 17 88.55 25.11 -69.27
C GLU A 17 89.27 26.37 -69.73
N GLN A 18 89.08 27.48 -69.03
CA GLN A 18 89.75 28.74 -69.35
C GLN A 18 91.27 28.67 -69.14
N ARG A 19 91.75 27.91 -68.13
CA ARG A 19 93.19 27.63 -67.98
C ARG A 19 93.74 26.81 -69.15
N ARG A 20 93.02 25.77 -69.60
CA ARG A 20 93.42 24.98 -70.78
C ARG A 20 93.48 25.82 -72.05
N GLU A 21 92.55 26.74 -72.25
CA GLU A 21 92.55 27.65 -73.39
C GLU A 21 93.73 28.64 -73.34
N ASN A 22 94.02 29.19 -72.16
CA ASN A 22 95.18 30.05 -71.95
C ASN A 22 96.51 29.31 -72.15
N GLU A 23 96.62 28.06 -71.70
CA GLU A 23 97.80 27.21 -71.94
C GLU A 23 97.94 26.83 -73.42
N ALA A 24 96.85 26.52 -74.12
CA ALA A 24 96.87 26.26 -75.56
C ALA A 24 97.35 27.51 -76.35
N ASN A 25 96.87 28.69 -75.95
CA ASN A 25 97.32 29.97 -76.51
C ASN A 25 98.80 30.27 -76.19
N ALA A 26 99.27 29.94 -74.99
CA ALA A 26 100.68 30.06 -74.62
C ALA A 26 101.58 29.11 -75.43
N ARG A 27 101.13 27.88 -75.70
CA ARG A 27 101.83 26.92 -76.56
C ARG A 27 101.89 27.38 -78.03
N LEU A 28 100.82 27.99 -78.54
CA LEU A 28 100.83 28.60 -79.87
C LEU A 28 101.85 29.75 -79.98
N LEU A 29 102.11 30.48 -78.89
CA LEU A 29 103.15 31.51 -78.81
C LEU A 29 104.57 30.93 -78.68
N GLN A 30 104.75 29.75 -78.10
CA GLN A 30 106.07 29.09 -77.96
C GLN A 30 106.53 28.34 -79.23
N LEU A 31 105.66 28.08 -80.21
CA LEU A 31 106.02 27.39 -81.47
C LEU A 31 106.82 28.25 -82.48
N ALA A 32 107.23 29.47 -82.12
CA ALA A 32 108.14 30.29 -82.89
C ALA A 32 109.58 30.24 -82.30
N LEU A 33 110.32 29.18 -82.62
CA LEU A 33 111.79 29.08 -82.84
C LEU A 33 112.35 27.71 -82.38
N PRO A 34 113.34 27.11 -83.08
CA PRO A 34 113.70 25.71 -82.88
C PRO A 34 115.00 25.52 -82.08
N SER A 35 114.99 24.60 -81.10
CA SER A 35 116.15 23.78 -80.76
C SER A 35 115.74 22.49 -80.05
N GLY A 36 115.82 21.37 -80.77
CA GLY A 36 115.25 20.06 -80.42
C GLY A 36 116.03 19.24 -79.39
N SER A 37 116.16 19.74 -78.17
CA SER A 37 116.65 18.93 -77.04
C SER A 37 115.95 19.21 -75.71
N ALA A 38 115.33 20.38 -75.53
CA ALA A 38 114.55 20.71 -74.32
C ALA A 38 113.09 20.20 -74.38
N ILE A 39 112.58 19.97 -75.60
CA ILE A 39 111.18 19.58 -75.84
C ILE A 39 110.88 18.17 -75.31
N ALA A 40 111.89 17.29 -75.20
CA ALA A 40 111.67 15.93 -74.70
C ALA A 40 111.46 15.86 -73.18
N GLU A 41 112.22 16.63 -72.39
CA GLU A 41 112.04 16.70 -70.93
C GLU A 41 110.74 17.43 -70.55
N GLU A 42 110.41 18.52 -71.25
CA GLU A 42 109.17 19.27 -71.00
C GLU A 42 107.92 18.43 -71.34
N LEU A 43 108.00 17.57 -72.38
CA LEU A 43 106.94 16.63 -72.72
C LEU A 43 106.80 15.48 -71.71
N GLU A 44 107.89 15.02 -71.10
CA GLU A 44 107.83 14.03 -70.02
C GLU A 44 107.29 14.62 -68.71
N GLU A 45 107.66 15.87 -68.38
CA GLU A 45 107.11 16.58 -67.23
C GLU A 45 105.62 16.85 -67.38
N GLU A 46 105.16 17.23 -68.58
CA GLU A 46 103.72 17.33 -68.87
C GLU A 46 102.99 15.99 -68.75
N ARG A 47 103.62 14.88 -69.14
CA ARG A 47 103.02 13.55 -68.97
C ARG A 47 102.86 13.18 -67.51
N ARG A 48 103.83 13.55 -66.64
CA ARG A 48 103.70 13.38 -65.18
C ARG A 48 102.58 14.23 -64.59
N LYS A 49 102.53 15.52 -64.92
CA LYS A 49 101.45 16.42 -64.45
C LYS A 49 100.07 15.95 -64.92
N ARG A 50 99.96 15.44 -66.14
CA ARG A 50 98.70 14.84 -66.65
C ARG A 50 98.32 13.56 -65.89
N ALA A 51 99.29 12.72 -65.54
CA ALA A 51 99.05 11.52 -64.75
C ALA A 51 98.58 11.86 -63.33
N GLU A 52 99.19 12.86 -62.66
CA GLU A 52 98.76 13.34 -61.34
C GLU A 52 97.34 13.91 -61.37
N VAL A 53 97.02 14.75 -62.36
CA VAL A 53 95.66 15.28 -62.54
C VAL A 53 94.64 14.17 -62.86
N GLU A 54 95.04 13.14 -63.60
CA GLU A 54 94.18 11.98 -63.88
C GLU A 54 93.96 11.11 -62.64
N GLU A 55 94.96 10.97 -61.76
CA GLU A 55 94.85 10.30 -60.47
C GLU A 55 93.93 11.07 -59.51
N GLU A 56 94.11 12.39 -59.37
CA GLU A 56 93.21 13.26 -58.59
C GLU A 56 91.77 13.22 -59.13
N ALA A 57 91.60 13.22 -60.46
CA ALA A 57 90.28 13.12 -61.07
C ALA A 57 89.62 11.76 -60.81
N ASN A 58 90.41 10.67 -60.75
CA ASN A 58 89.89 9.35 -60.40
C ASN A 58 89.54 9.25 -58.90
N GLU A 59 90.32 9.87 -58.02
CA GLU A 59 90.00 9.93 -56.59
C GLU A 59 88.70 10.72 -56.34
N LEU A 60 88.52 11.86 -57.03
CA LEU A 60 87.29 12.64 -56.95
C LEU A 60 86.08 11.89 -57.50
N ARG A 61 86.25 11.06 -58.54
CA ARG A 61 85.17 10.20 -59.04
C ARG A 61 84.75 9.15 -58.03
N VAL A 62 85.70 8.54 -57.31
CA VAL A 62 85.40 7.57 -56.25
C VAL A 62 84.62 8.24 -55.12
N ARG A 63 85.07 9.40 -54.63
CA ARG A 63 84.35 10.15 -53.58
C ARG A 63 82.96 10.58 -54.01
N LEU A 64 82.77 10.89 -55.29
CA LEU A 64 81.46 11.26 -55.83
C LEU A 64 80.50 10.07 -55.82
N VAL A 65 80.97 8.87 -56.16
CA VAL A 65 80.17 7.63 -56.05
C VAL A 65 79.82 7.34 -54.58
N GLU A 66 80.77 7.48 -53.65
CA GLU A 66 80.50 7.28 -52.21
C GLU A 66 79.47 8.28 -51.65
N LEU A 67 79.50 9.53 -52.13
CA LEU A 67 78.51 10.55 -51.77
C LEU A 67 77.14 10.24 -52.39
N GLU A 68 77.08 9.79 -53.64
CA GLU A 68 75.84 9.36 -54.29
C GLU A 68 75.21 8.18 -53.53
N GLU A 69 76.00 7.18 -53.14
CA GLU A 69 75.53 6.06 -52.30
C GLU A 69 75.02 6.53 -50.93
N SER A 70 75.71 7.50 -50.31
CA SER A 70 75.30 8.08 -49.03
C SER A 70 74.00 8.89 -49.14
N VAL A 71 73.80 9.61 -50.24
CA VAL A 71 72.57 10.36 -50.52
C VAL A 71 71.42 9.39 -50.76
N SER A 72 71.60 8.32 -51.53
CA SER A 72 70.57 7.29 -51.71
C SER A 72 70.18 6.62 -50.39
N ALA A 73 71.16 6.34 -49.51
CA ALA A 73 70.86 5.79 -48.19
C ALA A 73 70.05 6.77 -47.30
N LEU A 74 70.26 8.08 -47.46
CA LEU A 74 69.47 9.10 -46.75
C LEU A 74 68.04 9.21 -47.31
N GLU A 75 67.87 9.11 -48.63
CA GLU A 75 66.54 9.08 -49.27
C GLU A 75 65.73 7.85 -48.80
N ASP A 76 66.36 6.67 -48.71
CA ASP A 76 65.72 5.47 -48.15
C ASP A 76 65.31 5.66 -46.67
N HIS A 77 66.13 6.37 -45.89
CA HIS A 77 65.81 6.69 -44.50
C HIS A 77 64.66 7.69 -44.35
N GLU A 78 64.56 8.68 -45.26
CA GLU A 78 63.46 9.63 -45.30
C GLU A 78 62.13 8.92 -45.58
N GLU A 79 62.08 7.99 -46.54
CA GLU A 79 60.89 7.18 -46.84
C GLU A 79 60.43 6.37 -45.61
N VAL A 80 61.35 5.78 -44.85
CA VAL A 80 61.04 5.05 -43.62
C VAL A 80 60.47 5.98 -42.52
N LEU A 81 60.97 7.21 -42.44
CA LEU A 81 60.46 8.21 -41.50
C LEU A 81 59.06 8.69 -41.88
N GLU A 82 58.80 8.94 -43.17
CA GLU A 82 57.47 9.28 -43.68
C GLU A 82 56.46 8.16 -43.41
N GLU A 83 56.84 6.90 -43.67
CA GLU A 83 55.98 5.75 -43.39
C GLU A 83 55.69 5.64 -41.88
N SER A 84 56.70 5.87 -41.04
CA SER A 84 56.56 5.86 -39.59
C SER A 84 55.64 6.98 -39.10
N LEU A 85 55.78 8.20 -39.63
CA LEU A 85 54.89 9.33 -39.34
C LEU A 85 53.44 9.02 -39.74
N GLY A 86 53.21 8.44 -40.93
CA GLY A 86 51.87 8.00 -41.35
C GLY A 86 51.26 6.95 -40.40
N ARG A 87 52.06 6.01 -39.88
CA ARG A 87 51.62 5.05 -38.85
C ARG A 87 51.30 5.75 -37.52
N PHE A 88 52.03 6.79 -37.12
CA PHE A 88 51.71 7.58 -35.94
C PHE A 88 50.41 8.38 -36.10
N GLU A 89 50.19 9.02 -37.25
CA GLU A 89 48.97 9.78 -37.53
C GLU A 89 47.72 8.90 -37.57
N THR A 90 47.82 7.70 -38.15
CA THR A 90 46.72 6.72 -38.15
C THR A 90 46.41 6.21 -36.73
N LEU A 91 47.43 5.94 -35.91
CA LEU A 91 47.25 5.59 -34.51
C LEU A 91 46.63 6.73 -33.69
N ALA A 92 47.07 7.98 -33.90
CA ALA A 92 46.51 9.16 -33.26
C ALA A 92 45.03 9.35 -33.65
N SER A 93 44.70 9.16 -34.92
CA SER A 93 43.32 9.24 -35.44
C SER A 93 42.43 8.15 -34.83
N ARG A 94 42.94 6.92 -34.71
CA ARG A 94 42.21 5.81 -34.07
C ARG A 94 41.96 6.07 -32.58
N LYS A 95 42.93 6.64 -31.85
CA LYS A 95 42.75 7.04 -30.45
C LYS A 95 41.71 8.16 -30.29
N ARG A 96 41.72 9.17 -31.17
CA ARG A 96 40.71 10.23 -31.18
C ARG A 96 39.31 9.67 -31.46
N ALA A 97 39.18 8.77 -32.43
CA ALA A 97 37.93 8.09 -32.74
C ALA A 97 37.41 7.26 -31.55
N SER A 98 38.28 6.47 -30.91
CA SER A 98 37.94 5.70 -29.71
C SER A 98 37.49 6.61 -28.55
N ALA A 99 38.18 7.73 -28.33
CA ALA A 99 37.79 8.69 -27.29
C ALA A 99 36.45 9.38 -27.60
N THR A 100 36.14 9.65 -28.88
CA THR A 100 34.83 10.18 -29.26
C THR A 100 33.71 9.16 -29.10
N GLU A 101 33.95 7.89 -29.41
CA GLU A 101 32.99 6.80 -29.18
C GLU A 101 32.72 6.60 -27.68
N GLU A 102 33.77 6.62 -26.85
CA GLU A 102 33.64 6.51 -25.40
C GLU A 102 32.90 7.71 -24.81
N ARG A 103 33.19 8.93 -25.28
CA ARG A 103 32.42 10.12 -24.90
C ARG A 103 30.95 10.01 -25.31
N GLN A 104 30.65 9.49 -26.50
CA GLN A 104 29.27 9.27 -26.94
C GLN A 104 28.56 8.23 -26.07
N ARG A 105 29.22 7.12 -25.73
CA ARG A 105 28.67 6.10 -24.82
C ARG A 105 28.36 6.69 -23.44
N LEU A 106 29.29 7.45 -22.87
CA LEU A 106 29.08 8.10 -21.57
C LEU A 106 27.96 9.14 -21.62
N MET A 107 27.82 9.88 -22.72
CA MET A 107 26.70 10.81 -22.92
C MET A 107 25.36 10.06 -23.00
N SER A 108 25.29 8.95 -23.75
CA SER A 108 24.08 8.12 -23.82
C SER A 108 23.74 7.47 -22.47
N GLU A 109 24.74 7.07 -21.70
CA GLU A 109 24.54 6.55 -20.34
C GLU A 109 24.04 7.64 -19.39
N CYS A 110 24.57 8.87 -19.48
CA CYS A 110 24.06 10.02 -18.73
C CYS A 110 22.61 10.37 -19.11
N GLU A 111 22.25 10.29 -20.39
CA GLU A 111 20.88 10.49 -20.85
C GLU A 111 19.93 9.40 -20.35
N ALA A 112 20.37 8.14 -20.34
CA ALA A 112 19.61 7.03 -19.77
C ALA A 112 19.38 7.22 -18.26
N LEU A 113 20.42 7.62 -17.52
CA LEU A 113 20.32 7.92 -16.09
C LEU A 113 19.35 9.08 -15.80
N ARG A 114 19.38 10.14 -16.61
CA ARG A 114 18.40 11.25 -16.49
C ARG A 114 16.97 10.77 -16.75
N ALA A 115 16.77 9.92 -17.76
CA ALA A 115 15.45 9.35 -18.05
C ALA A 115 14.94 8.47 -16.89
N ASP A 116 15.82 7.73 -16.23
CA ASP A 116 15.47 6.94 -15.06
C ASP A 116 15.22 7.80 -13.81
N GLU A 117 15.97 8.89 -13.62
CA GLU A 117 15.70 9.90 -12.59
C GLU A 117 14.31 10.53 -12.79
N GLU A 118 13.93 10.88 -14.01
CA GLU A 118 12.58 11.38 -14.31
C GLU A 118 11.49 10.32 -14.07
N ARG A 119 11.75 9.04 -14.38
CA ARG A 119 10.82 7.94 -14.08
C ARG A 119 10.64 7.76 -12.57
N LEU A 120 11.73 7.81 -11.80
CA LEU A 120 11.67 7.76 -10.34
C LEU A 120 10.92 8.98 -9.79
N GLY A 121 11.18 10.18 -10.31
CA GLY A 121 10.46 11.39 -9.93
C GLY A 121 8.97 11.36 -10.28
N ARG A 122 8.54 10.64 -11.33
CA ARG A 122 7.11 10.35 -11.59
C ARG A 122 6.54 9.38 -10.56
N ARG A 123 7.22 8.27 -10.28
CA ARG A 123 6.79 7.28 -9.28
C ARG A 123 6.68 7.86 -7.87
N VAL A 124 7.59 8.76 -7.49
CA VAL A 124 7.52 9.45 -6.19
C VAL A 124 6.27 10.32 -6.11
N ARG A 125 5.95 11.09 -7.16
CA ARG A 125 4.71 11.89 -7.21
C ARG A 125 3.44 11.03 -7.16
N GLU A 126 3.40 9.92 -7.89
CA GLU A 126 2.29 8.96 -7.82
C GLU A 126 2.12 8.39 -6.40
N LEU A 127 3.22 8.06 -5.71
CA LEU A 127 3.18 7.59 -4.33
C LEU A 127 2.74 8.69 -3.35
N GLU A 128 3.14 9.95 -3.58
CA GLU A 128 2.68 11.09 -2.78
C GLU A 128 1.18 11.35 -2.96
N GLU A 129 0.65 11.22 -4.18
CA GLU A 129 -0.78 11.30 -4.46
C GLU A 129 -1.56 10.17 -3.77
N LEU A 130 -1.11 8.92 -3.89
CA LEU A 130 -1.72 7.78 -3.17
C LEU A 130 -1.67 7.97 -1.65
N LEU A 131 -0.57 8.50 -1.12
CA LEU A 131 -0.45 8.78 0.31
C LEU A 131 -1.37 9.92 0.76
N ALA A 132 -1.64 10.90 -0.10
CA ALA A 132 -2.64 11.94 0.15
C ALA A 132 -4.07 11.36 0.15
N GLU A 133 -4.41 10.49 -0.81
CA GLU A 133 -5.70 9.79 -0.84
C GLU A 133 -5.94 8.94 0.41
N GLU A 134 -4.91 8.20 0.88
CA GLU A 134 -5.03 7.41 2.11
C GLU A 134 -5.19 8.29 3.36
N ARG A 135 -4.54 9.46 3.41
CA ARG A 135 -4.77 10.43 4.50
C ARG A 135 -6.19 10.95 4.50
N GLU A 136 -6.76 11.26 3.33
CA GLU A 136 -8.16 11.68 3.22
C GLU A 136 -9.12 10.58 3.68
N LYS A 137 -8.88 9.32 3.33
CA LYS A 137 -9.67 8.17 3.82
C LYS A 137 -9.60 8.02 5.33
N VAL A 138 -8.43 8.23 5.94
CA VAL A 138 -8.26 8.21 7.40
C VAL A 138 -9.04 9.36 8.04
N GLU A 139 -8.94 10.57 7.51
CA GLU A 139 -9.72 11.71 8.00
C GLU A 139 -11.24 11.47 7.87
N GLU A 140 -11.69 10.87 6.77
CA GLU A 140 -13.10 10.52 6.59
C GLU A 140 -13.55 9.44 7.60
N ALA A 141 -12.72 8.44 7.87
CA ALA A 141 -12.99 7.43 8.88
C ALA A 141 -13.07 8.03 10.29
N GLU A 142 -12.20 8.99 10.62
CA GLU A 142 -12.27 9.73 11.88
C GLU A 142 -13.54 10.57 11.99
N ARG A 143 -13.96 11.25 10.90
CA ARG A 143 -15.25 11.95 10.85
C ARG A 143 -16.42 11.01 11.12
N ARG A 144 -16.46 9.86 10.44
CA ARG A 144 -17.49 8.82 10.65
C ARG A 144 -17.49 8.29 12.09
N LYS A 145 -16.31 8.11 12.69
CA LYS A 145 -16.19 7.72 14.10
C LYS A 145 -16.83 8.77 15.03
N THR A 146 -16.53 10.05 14.83
CA THR A 146 -17.15 11.13 15.65
C THR A 146 -18.65 11.25 15.44
N GLU A 147 -19.15 10.98 14.23
CA GLU A 147 -20.58 10.95 13.93
C GLU A 147 -21.26 9.77 14.62
N PHE A 148 -20.63 8.59 14.61
CA PHE A 148 -21.13 7.42 15.33
C PHE A 148 -21.21 7.68 16.84
N GLU A 149 -20.18 8.26 17.45
CA GLU A 149 -20.20 8.66 18.87
C GLU A 149 -21.29 9.69 19.18
N ARG A 150 -21.62 10.57 18.22
CA ARG A 150 -22.72 11.54 18.34
C ARG A 150 -24.08 10.84 18.32
N LEU A 151 -24.28 9.91 17.39
CA LEU A 151 -25.51 9.12 17.28
C LEU A 151 -25.73 8.21 18.48
N GLU A 152 -24.66 7.62 19.03
CA GLU A 152 -24.74 6.81 20.24
C GLU A 152 -25.23 7.63 21.44
N LYS A 153 -24.69 8.84 21.64
CA LYS A 153 -25.18 9.78 22.66
C LYS A 153 -26.62 10.25 22.42
N GLU A 154 -27.03 10.43 21.18
CA GLU A 154 -28.43 10.74 20.86
C GLU A 154 -29.35 9.57 21.22
N ARG A 155 -28.96 8.33 20.91
CA ARG A 155 -29.71 7.13 21.27
C ARG A 155 -29.79 6.92 22.78
N GLU A 156 -28.72 7.21 23.53
CA GLU A 156 -28.76 7.20 25.01
C GLU A 156 -29.79 8.20 25.55
N ARG A 157 -29.81 9.43 25.02
CA ARG A 157 -30.82 10.44 25.40
C ARG A 157 -32.24 10.00 25.05
N GLU A 158 -32.45 9.39 23.89
CA GLU A 158 -33.76 8.82 23.53
C GLU A 158 -34.17 7.68 24.46
N GLY A 159 -33.21 6.85 24.90
CA GLY A 159 -33.42 5.84 25.92
C GLY A 159 -33.89 6.43 27.24
N GLU A 160 -33.23 7.49 27.72
CA GLU A 160 -33.65 8.21 28.93
C GLU A 160 -35.05 8.81 28.82
N VAL A 161 -35.39 9.39 27.66
CA VAL A 161 -36.74 9.92 27.39
C VAL A 161 -37.77 8.80 27.44
N ARG A 162 -37.49 7.65 26.82
CA ARG A 162 -38.38 6.48 26.86
C ARG A 162 -38.65 6.01 28.29
N VAL A 163 -37.61 5.87 29.10
CA VAL A 163 -37.73 5.46 30.51
C VAL A 163 -38.58 6.45 31.31
N ARG A 164 -38.42 7.77 31.10
CA ARG A 164 -39.29 8.78 31.74
C ARG A 164 -40.75 8.64 31.32
N THR A 165 -41.00 8.46 30.02
CA THR A 165 -42.38 8.29 29.52
C THR A 165 -43.03 7.02 30.06
N GLU A 166 -42.29 5.90 30.15
CA GLU A 166 -42.80 4.66 30.74
C GLU A 166 -43.15 4.83 32.22
N SER A 167 -42.32 5.55 32.99
CA SER A 167 -42.61 5.88 34.38
C SER A 167 -43.87 6.75 34.54
N GLU A 168 -44.07 7.74 33.66
CA GLU A 168 -45.30 8.54 33.64
C GLU A 168 -46.54 7.71 33.33
N TRP A 169 -46.45 6.75 32.40
CA TRP A 169 -47.55 5.84 32.08
C TRP A 169 -47.87 4.89 33.23
N GLN A 170 -46.86 4.39 33.95
CA GLN A 170 -47.06 3.56 35.15
C GLN A 170 -47.78 4.35 36.25
N ASN A 171 -47.39 5.60 36.50
CA ASN A 171 -48.07 6.45 37.49
C ASN A 171 -49.54 6.70 37.12
N LYS A 172 -49.84 6.96 35.84
CA LYS A 172 -51.22 7.12 35.36
C LYS A 172 -52.04 5.83 35.50
N LEU A 173 -51.43 4.68 35.27
CA LEU A 173 -52.09 3.38 35.44
C LEU A 173 -52.41 3.13 36.92
N GLU A 174 -51.49 3.49 37.82
CA GLU A 174 -51.68 3.38 39.27
C GLU A 174 -52.79 4.31 39.78
N GLU A 175 -52.84 5.56 39.31
CA GLU A 175 -53.95 6.49 39.58
C GLU A 175 -55.30 5.94 39.11
N ALA A 176 -55.36 5.41 37.88
CA ALA A 176 -56.59 4.80 37.35
C ALA A 176 -57.03 3.59 38.19
N SER A 177 -56.08 2.76 38.64
CA SER A 177 -56.36 1.61 39.50
C SER A 177 -56.95 2.04 40.85
N ASN A 178 -56.40 3.10 41.44
CA ASN A 178 -56.89 3.67 42.70
C ASN A 178 -58.31 4.22 42.58
N MET A 179 -58.62 4.97 41.50
CA MET A 179 -59.98 5.45 41.26
C MET A 179 -60.99 4.30 41.11
N LEU A 180 -60.58 3.21 40.46
CA LEU A 180 -61.43 2.04 40.26
C LEU A 180 -61.69 1.30 41.58
N ALA A 181 -60.71 1.28 42.49
CA ALA A 181 -60.88 0.77 43.84
C ALA A 181 -61.89 1.61 44.66
N GLU A 182 -61.81 2.94 44.58
CA GLU A 182 -62.75 3.85 45.25
C GLU A 182 -64.20 3.66 44.76
N GLU A 183 -64.43 3.59 43.44
CA GLU A 183 -65.77 3.34 42.90
C GLU A 183 -66.33 1.98 43.35
N ARG A 184 -65.47 0.97 43.51
CA ARG A 184 -65.87 -0.34 44.03
C ARG A 184 -66.35 -0.26 45.48
N THR A 185 -65.75 0.60 46.30
CA THR A 185 -66.19 0.84 47.69
C THR A 185 -67.55 1.53 47.74
N LYS A 186 -67.77 2.56 46.91
CA LYS A 186 -69.08 3.25 46.82
C LYS A 186 -70.20 2.31 46.40
N LEU A 187 -69.93 1.42 45.44
CA LEU A 187 -70.89 0.41 45.00
C LEU A 187 -71.26 -0.56 46.14
N HIS A 188 -70.29 -0.92 46.98
CA HIS A 188 -70.51 -1.80 48.13
C HIS A 188 -71.39 -1.13 49.21
N GLU A 189 -71.19 0.15 49.47
CA GLU A 189 -72.02 0.94 50.38
C GLU A 189 -73.47 1.07 49.89
N ALA A 190 -73.67 1.36 48.60
CA ALA A 190 -75.00 1.43 47.99
C ALA A 190 -75.76 0.10 48.13
N ASN A 191 -75.07 -1.03 47.96
CA ASN A 191 -75.66 -2.36 48.10
C ASN A 191 -76.08 -2.66 49.56
N SER A 192 -75.31 -2.18 50.54
CA SER A 192 -75.69 -2.28 51.96
C SER A 192 -76.92 -1.44 52.31
N LEU A 193 -77.11 -0.28 51.68
CA LEU A 193 -78.31 0.55 51.87
C LEU A 193 -79.56 -0.12 51.30
N LEU A 194 -79.46 -0.75 50.12
CA LEU A 194 -80.54 -1.53 49.52
C LEU A 194 -80.97 -2.71 50.42
N GLN A 195 -80.02 -3.45 51.01
CA GLN A 195 -80.36 -4.52 51.95
C GLN A 195 -81.07 -4.02 53.22
N LYS A 196 -80.70 -2.84 53.74
CA LYS A 196 -81.40 -2.24 54.88
C LYS A 196 -82.84 -1.85 54.54
N GLY A 197 -83.06 -1.27 53.36
CA GLY A 197 -84.40 -0.94 52.87
C GLY A 197 -85.29 -2.18 52.72
N GLY A 198 -84.73 -3.28 52.21
CA GLY A 198 -85.46 -4.56 52.10
C GLY A 198 -85.97 -5.08 53.44
N LYS A 199 -85.16 -5.03 54.50
CA LYS A 199 -85.55 -5.48 55.85
C LYS A 199 -86.67 -4.65 56.47
N GLN A 200 -86.65 -3.33 56.26
CA GLN A 200 -87.70 -2.44 56.75
C GLN A 200 -89.06 -2.72 56.10
N LEU A 201 -89.06 -3.12 54.83
CA LEU A 201 -90.27 -3.51 54.11
C LEU A 201 -90.86 -4.82 54.64
N GLU A 202 -90.00 -5.79 54.97
CA GLU A 202 -90.39 -7.08 55.56
C GLU A 202 -91.08 -6.89 56.94
N GLU A 203 -90.54 -5.98 57.77
CA GLU A 203 -91.16 -5.61 59.04
C GLU A 203 -92.53 -4.92 58.86
N ALA A 204 -92.66 -4.04 57.86
CA ALA A 204 -93.92 -3.37 57.56
C ALA A 204 -94.99 -4.35 57.09
N SER A 205 -94.62 -5.31 56.23
CA SER A 205 -95.50 -6.38 55.76
C SER A 205 -95.99 -7.27 56.91
N SER A 206 -95.11 -7.59 57.87
CA SER A 206 -95.46 -8.40 59.05
C SER A 206 -96.50 -7.71 59.94
N LYS A 207 -96.38 -6.39 60.15
CA LYS A 207 -97.35 -5.61 60.93
C LYS A 207 -98.74 -5.55 60.29
N LEU A 208 -98.78 -5.45 58.95
CA LEU A 208 -100.03 -5.49 58.19
C LEU A 208 -100.76 -6.82 58.33
N GLU A 209 -100.01 -7.92 58.38
CA GLU A 209 -100.58 -9.24 58.57
C GLU A 209 -101.12 -9.48 59.99
N GLU A 210 -100.50 -8.88 61.01
CA GLU A 210 -101.04 -8.87 62.37
C GLU A 210 -102.36 -8.09 62.48
N GLU A 211 -102.44 -6.91 61.85
CA GLU A 211 -103.67 -6.10 61.79
C GLU A 211 -104.80 -6.85 61.06
N ARG A 212 -104.48 -7.55 59.96
CA ARG A 212 -105.45 -8.40 59.24
C ARG A 212 -106.03 -9.50 60.13
N LYS A 213 -105.20 -10.14 60.97
CA LYS A 213 -105.65 -11.17 61.92
C LYS A 213 -106.55 -10.59 63.02
N LYS A 214 -106.28 -9.38 63.52
CA LYS A 214 -107.17 -8.72 64.49
C LYS A 214 -108.56 -8.46 63.90
N MET A 215 -108.63 -8.03 62.64
CA MET A 215 -109.90 -7.86 61.93
C MET A 215 -110.66 -9.18 61.72
N GLU A 216 -109.95 -10.27 61.42
CA GLU A 216 -110.55 -11.60 61.26
C GLU A 216 -111.20 -12.08 62.56
N VAL A 217 -110.57 -11.81 63.72
CA VAL A 217 -111.14 -12.08 65.05
C VAL A 217 -112.38 -11.23 65.30
N ALA A 218 -112.32 -9.92 65.04
CA ALA A 218 -113.46 -9.02 65.21
C ALA A 218 -114.66 -9.42 64.33
N ASN A 219 -114.41 -9.84 63.09
CA ASN A 219 -115.46 -10.39 62.20
C ASN A 219 -116.04 -11.70 62.74
N GLY A 220 -115.22 -12.55 63.36
CA GLY A 220 -115.67 -13.77 64.04
C GLY A 220 -116.64 -13.48 65.20
N GLU A 221 -116.32 -12.47 66.02
CA GLU A 221 -117.19 -12.04 67.13
C GLU A 221 -118.53 -11.47 66.62
N ILE A 222 -118.54 -10.74 65.51
CA ILE A 222 -119.75 -10.23 64.85
C ILE A 222 -120.62 -11.36 64.30
N GLU A 223 -120.03 -12.38 63.68
CA GLU A 223 -120.75 -13.57 63.21
C GLU A 223 -121.35 -14.38 64.37
N GLU A 224 -120.65 -14.47 65.50
CA GLU A 224 -121.17 -15.13 66.71
C GLU A 224 -122.35 -14.35 67.33
N GLN A 225 -122.27 -13.02 67.36
CA GLN A 225 -123.38 -12.16 67.76
C GLN A 225 -124.58 -12.29 66.82
N LYS A 226 -124.36 -12.37 65.49
CA LYS A 226 -125.42 -12.65 64.50
C LYS A 226 -126.07 -14.02 64.70
N LYS A 227 -125.32 -15.05 65.11
CA LYS A 227 -125.88 -16.36 65.48
C LYS A 227 -126.77 -16.27 66.72
N LYS A 228 -126.32 -15.59 67.78
CA LYS A 228 -127.14 -15.36 68.99
C LYS A 228 -128.42 -14.58 68.68
N LEU A 229 -128.36 -13.64 67.72
CA LEU A 229 -129.51 -12.87 67.25
C LEU A 229 -130.48 -13.71 66.39
N LYS A 230 -129.96 -14.65 65.58
CA LYS A 230 -130.77 -15.65 64.87
C LYS A 230 -131.43 -16.66 65.82
N GLU A 231 -130.75 -17.09 66.89
CA GLU A 231 -131.34 -17.95 67.92
C GLU A 231 -132.44 -17.24 68.71
N ALA A 232 -132.26 -15.95 69.02
CA ALA A 232 -133.31 -15.12 69.63
C ALA A 232 -134.54 -14.95 68.71
N ASN A 233 -134.33 -14.77 67.39
CA ASN A 233 -135.43 -14.72 66.42
C ASN A 233 -136.15 -16.07 66.27
N CYS A 234 -135.45 -17.20 66.36
CA CYS A 234 -136.07 -18.52 66.37
C CYS A 234 -136.93 -18.77 67.62
N LEU A 235 -136.56 -18.22 68.78
CA LEU A 235 -137.38 -18.26 70.00
C LEU A 235 -138.63 -17.38 69.87
N LEU A 236 -138.51 -16.22 69.20
CA LEU A 236 -139.64 -15.33 68.91
C LEU A 236 -140.65 -15.95 67.92
N ASP A 237 -140.17 -16.70 66.93
CA ASP A 237 -141.02 -17.43 65.98
C ASP A 237 -141.63 -18.72 66.58
N ALA A 238 -141.03 -19.28 67.64
CA ALA A 238 -141.60 -20.38 68.41
C ALA A 238 -142.74 -19.93 69.34
N GLU A 239 -142.70 -18.70 69.88
CA GLU A 239 -143.81 -18.14 70.67
C GLU A 239 -145.00 -17.71 69.82
N LYS A 240 -144.77 -17.22 68.59
CA LYS A 240 -145.84 -16.86 67.64
C LYS A 240 -146.73 -18.03 67.21
N LYS A 241 -146.21 -19.27 67.21
CA LYS A 241 -147.01 -20.46 66.86
C LYS A 241 -147.77 -21.09 68.04
N LYS A 242 -147.63 -20.57 69.26
CA LYS A 242 -148.30 -21.10 70.47
C LYS A 242 -149.50 -20.28 70.93
N THR A 243 -149.80 -19.15 70.29
CA THR A 243 -150.78 -18.16 70.81
C THR A 243 -151.76 -17.62 69.75
N GLU A 244 -152.14 -18.43 68.76
CA GLU A 244 -153.25 -18.10 67.83
C GLU A 244 -154.51 -18.98 67.99
N LEU A 245 -154.76 -19.50 69.20
CA LEU A 245 -156.07 -20.06 69.59
C LEU A 245 -156.39 -19.77 71.06
N SER A 246 -156.58 -18.49 71.41
CA SER A 246 -157.60 -18.06 72.39
C SER A 246 -157.65 -16.53 72.52
N VAL A 247 -158.74 -16.04 71.97
CA VAL A 247 -159.35 -14.71 71.95
C VAL A 247 -159.55 -14.07 73.35
N LEU A 248 -159.18 -12.79 73.44
CA LEU A 248 -159.76 -11.64 74.19
C LEU A 248 -159.43 -11.33 75.68
N THR A 249 -159.03 -10.05 75.85
CA THR A 249 -159.23 -9.06 76.95
C THR A 249 -158.23 -8.94 78.11
N ALA A 250 -158.00 -7.67 78.48
CA ALA A 250 -157.16 -7.08 79.55
C ALA A 250 -155.66 -6.99 79.19
N GLU A 251 -155.18 -5.98 78.46
CA GLU A 251 -155.20 -4.54 78.77
C GLU A 251 -154.73 -4.19 80.20
N GLU A 252 -153.51 -3.62 80.21
CA GLU A 252 -152.97 -2.64 81.15
C GLU A 252 -152.51 -3.10 82.55
N ARG A 253 -151.19 -3.37 82.67
CA ARG A 253 -150.23 -2.58 83.47
C ARG A 253 -148.84 -3.24 83.55
N GLU A 254 -148.04 -3.17 82.48
CA GLU A 254 -146.60 -3.42 82.58
C GLU A 254 -145.80 -2.62 81.54
N LYS A 255 -146.14 -1.33 81.41
CA LYS A 255 -145.56 -0.36 80.46
C LYS A 255 -144.51 0.56 81.09
N GLY A 256 -143.82 0.11 82.15
CA GLY A 256 -142.86 0.95 82.89
C GLY A 256 -141.38 0.64 82.63
N GLU A 257 -141.02 -0.62 82.36
CA GLU A 257 -139.60 -1.03 82.39
C GLU A 257 -139.05 -1.53 81.04
N ARG A 258 -139.91 -1.72 80.03
CA ARG A 258 -139.49 -2.17 78.69
C ARG A 258 -138.86 -1.05 77.83
N GLY A 259 -139.27 0.20 78.05
CA GLY A 259 -138.74 1.35 77.31
C GLY A 259 -137.31 1.76 77.70
N ARG A 260 -136.85 1.45 78.92
CA ARG A 260 -135.49 1.82 79.38
C ARG A 260 -134.40 0.91 78.82
N LEU A 261 -134.70 -0.38 78.65
CA LEU A 261 -133.76 -1.32 78.05
C LEU A 261 -133.69 -1.16 76.53
N GLU A 262 -134.82 -0.89 75.85
CA GLU A 262 -134.82 -0.65 74.40
C GLU A 262 -134.04 0.63 74.01
N GLU A 263 -134.09 1.70 74.81
CA GLU A 263 -133.25 2.89 74.60
C GLU A 263 -131.77 2.65 74.92
N GLU A 264 -131.45 1.88 75.96
CA GLU A 264 -130.05 1.58 76.32
C GLU A 264 -129.37 0.63 75.30
N TRP A 265 -130.12 -0.32 74.74
CA TRP A 265 -129.64 -1.20 73.67
C TRP A 265 -129.54 -0.46 72.33
N ALA A 266 -130.46 0.46 72.03
CA ALA A 266 -130.37 1.31 70.83
C ALA A 266 -129.15 2.25 70.90
N ALA A 267 -128.83 2.80 72.08
CA ALA A 267 -127.65 3.64 72.27
C ALA A 267 -126.33 2.86 72.11
N LYS A 268 -126.24 1.64 72.66
CA LYS A 268 -125.05 0.78 72.48
C LYS A 268 -124.88 0.28 71.04
N LEU A 269 -125.98 0.02 70.32
CA LEU A 269 -125.94 -0.33 68.90
C LEU A 269 -125.48 0.85 68.03
N ALA A 270 -125.89 2.08 68.36
CA ALA A 270 -125.42 3.28 67.68
C ALA A 270 -123.92 3.52 67.91
N GLU A 271 -123.43 3.38 69.14
CA GLU A 271 -122.01 3.53 69.47
C GLU A 271 -121.12 2.47 68.79
N VAL A 272 -121.60 1.22 68.70
CA VAL A 272 -120.87 0.16 67.98
C VAL A 272 -120.90 0.41 66.48
N SER A 273 -122.01 0.91 65.92
CA SER A 273 -122.12 1.28 64.50
C SER A 273 -121.14 2.40 64.13
N GLU A 274 -121.02 3.43 64.98
CA GLU A 274 -120.11 4.57 64.75
C GLU A 274 -118.64 4.13 64.80
N LYS A 275 -118.26 3.28 65.76
CA LYS A 275 -116.91 2.70 65.81
C LYS A 275 -116.60 1.80 64.62
N LEU A 276 -117.61 1.11 64.07
CA LEU A 276 -117.44 0.26 62.89
C LEU A 276 -117.28 1.08 61.61
N GLU A 277 -117.99 2.21 61.48
CA GLU A 277 -117.79 3.16 60.38
C GLU A 277 -116.41 3.82 60.45
N GLU A 278 -115.95 4.23 61.64
CA GLU A 278 -114.64 4.85 61.82
C GLU A 278 -113.48 3.89 61.51
N GLU A 279 -113.60 2.61 61.89
CA GLU A 279 -112.62 1.57 61.54
C GLU A 279 -112.70 1.17 60.06
N ALA A 280 -113.90 1.16 59.45
CA ALA A 280 -114.03 0.93 58.01
C ALA A 280 -113.39 2.06 57.19
N GLU A 281 -113.46 3.30 57.66
CA GLU A 281 -112.81 4.45 57.02
C GLU A 281 -111.28 4.36 57.15
N LYS A 282 -110.75 4.01 58.34
CA LYS A 282 -109.31 3.75 58.52
C LYS A 282 -108.81 2.60 57.65
N LEU A 283 -109.61 1.56 57.47
CA LEU A 283 -109.30 0.42 56.61
C LEU A 283 -109.29 0.83 55.13
N ALA A 284 -110.25 1.64 54.69
CA ALA A 284 -110.31 2.15 53.32
C ALA A 284 -109.08 3.02 52.99
N ASP A 285 -108.66 3.86 53.94
CA ASP A 285 -107.46 4.68 53.82
C ASP A 285 -106.17 3.85 53.85
N ALA A 286 -106.09 2.83 54.71
CA ALA A 286 -104.97 1.90 54.74
C ALA A 286 -104.86 1.08 53.45
N LYS A 287 -106.01 0.66 52.89
CA LYS A 287 -106.07 -0.08 51.63
C LYS A 287 -105.64 0.77 50.45
N LYS A 288 -106.09 2.03 50.38
CA LYS A 288 -105.59 2.99 49.37
C LYS A 288 -104.09 3.23 49.48
N LYS A 289 -103.55 3.35 50.69
CA LYS A 289 -102.10 3.52 50.91
C LYS A 289 -101.31 2.27 50.52
N LEU A 290 -101.87 1.07 50.75
CA LEU A 290 -101.27 -0.18 50.32
C LEU A 290 -101.23 -0.29 48.80
N GLU A 291 -102.35 -0.03 48.12
CA GLU A 291 -102.41 -0.05 46.65
C GLU A 291 -101.42 0.97 46.02
N LEU A 292 -101.27 2.16 46.61
CA LEU A 292 -100.29 3.15 46.16
C LEU A 292 -98.83 2.68 46.40
N ALA A 293 -98.57 2.01 47.52
CA ALA A 293 -97.26 1.45 47.82
C ALA A 293 -96.91 0.27 46.90
N GLU A 294 -97.88 -0.58 46.54
CA GLU A 294 -97.72 -1.69 45.61
C GLU A 294 -97.39 -1.20 44.20
N VAL A 295 -98.12 -0.18 43.70
CA VAL A 295 -97.80 0.44 42.40
C VAL A 295 -96.39 1.04 42.41
N SER A 296 -96.00 1.77 43.47
CA SER A 296 -94.65 2.32 43.58
C SER A 296 -93.55 1.24 43.65
N ARG A 297 -93.86 0.08 44.24
CA ARG A 297 -92.94 -1.06 44.33
C ARG A 297 -92.76 -1.72 42.97
N GLU A 298 -93.82 -1.91 42.20
CA GLU A 298 -93.73 -2.48 40.86
C GLU A 298 -92.92 -1.58 39.92
N GLU A 299 -93.10 -0.26 40.01
CA GLU A 299 -92.28 0.71 39.25
C GLU A 299 -90.80 0.66 39.65
N VAL A 300 -90.49 0.56 40.96
CA VAL A 300 -89.11 0.46 41.45
C VAL A 300 -88.48 -0.88 41.09
N LEU A 301 -89.23 -1.98 41.15
CA LEU A 301 -88.74 -3.31 40.74
C LEU A 301 -88.47 -3.36 39.24
N SER A 302 -89.37 -2.83 38.42
CA SER A 302 -89.15 -2.73 36.98
C SER A 302 -87.93 -1.87 36.64
N ALA A 303 -87.76 -0.72 37.31
CA ALA A 303 -86.59 0.14 37.12
C ALA A 303 -85.28 -0.52 37.60
N ALA A 304 -85.33 -1.32 38.69
CA ALA A 304 -84.18 -2.05 39.20
C ALA A 304 -83.79 -3.21 38.27
N GLU A 305 -84.74 -3.95 37.73
CA GLU A 305 -84.50 -5.00 36.74
C GLU A 305 -83.87 -4.43 35.46
N ASP A 306 -84.38 -3.30 34.97
CA ASP A 306 -83.80 -2.59 33.82
C ASP A 306 -82.40 -2.04 34.11
N ALA A 307 -82.11 -1.64 35.34
CA ALA A 307 -80.78 -1.19 35.74
C ALA A 307 -79.79 -2.35 35.84
N VAL A 308 -80.23 -3.50 36.37
CA VAL A 308 -79.43 -4.72 36.47
C VAL A 308 -79.11 -5.28 35.07
N GLU A 309 -80.07 -5.31 34.14
CA GLU A 309 -79.80 -5.75 32.77
C GLU A 309 -78.85 -4.78 32.03
N ARG A 310 -79.01 -3.47 32.23
CA ARG A 310 -78.05 -2.48 31.71
C ARG A 310 -76.65 -2.64 32.31
N ALA A 311 -76.54 -2.99 33.59
CA ALA A 311 -75.26 -3.25 34.24
C ALA A 311 -74.60 -4.54 33.71
N LYS A 312 -75.37 -5.62 33.51
CA LYS A 312 -74.87 -6.87 32.90
C LYS A 312 -74.36 -6.65 31.48
N LEU A 313 -75.08 -5.88 30.66
CA LEU A 313 -74.65 -5.54 29.30
C LEU A 313 -73.36 -4.70 29.30
N LYS A 314 -73.24 -3.73 30.21
CA LYS A 314 -72.00 -2.96 30.36
C LYS A 314 -70.83 -3.84 30.83
N GLN A 315 -71.06 -4.72 31.79
CA GLN A 315 -70.05 -5.65 32.28
C GLN A 315 -69.57 -6.60 31.16
N ALA A 316 -70.50 -7.19 30.41
CA ALA A 316 -70.17 -8.06 29.28
C ALA A 316 -69.39 -7.31 28.18
N SER A 317 -69.75 -6.04 27.91
CA SER A 317 -69.02 -5.18 26.97
C SER A 317 -67.60 -4.84 27.46
N THR A 318 -67.41 -4.60 28.75
CA THR A 318 -66.08 -4.33 29.31
C THR A 318 -65.22 -5.59 29.37
N GLU A 319 -65.80 -6.76 29.66
CA GLU A 319 -65.08 -8.03 29.65
C GLU A 319 -64.61 -8.39 28.23
N THR A 320 -65.44 -8.15 27.22
CA THR A 320 -65.01 -8.32 25.81
C THR A 320 -63.92 -7.33 25.42
N GLN A 321 -64.05 -6.05 25.79
CA GLN A 321 -62.97 -5.06 25.53
C GLN A 321 -61.66 -5.42 26.23
N VAL A 322 -61.70 -5.89 27.47
CA VAL A 322 -60.51 -6.33 28.21
C VAL A 322 -59.88 -7.56 27.56
N GLN A 323 -60.70 -8.52 27.09
CA GLN A 323 -60.19 -9.69 26.35
C GLN A 323 -59.55 -9.29 25.02
N THR A 324 -60.15 -8.37 24.26
CA THR A 324 -59.58 -7.87 22.99
C THR A 324 -58.25 -7.15 23.23
N LEU A 325 -58.21 -6.22 24.20
CA LEU A 325 -56.98 -5.50 24.55
C LEU A 325 -55.90 -6.46 25.07
N SER A 326 -56.25 -7.49 25.85
CA SER A 326 -55.29 -8.50 26.31
C SER A 326 -54.70 -9.30 25.14
N GLN A 327 -55.50 -9.63 24.13
CA GLN A 327 -55.02 -10.33 22.93
C GLN A 327 -54.12 -9.44 22.06
N GLU A 328 -54.48 -8.17 21.89
CA GLU A 328 -53.65 -7.19 21.18
C GLU A 328 -52.30 -6.97 21.89
N LEU A 329 -52.30 -6.90 23.23
CA LEU A 329 -51.09 -6.72 24.03
C LEU A 329 -50.18 -7.95 23.94
N GLU A 330 -50.74 -9.17 23.97
CA GLU A 330 -49.98 -10.40 23.70
C GLU A 330 -49.42 -10.44 22.27
N CYS A 331 -50.18 -9.96 21.28
CA CYS A 331 -49.74 -9.89 19.89
C CYS A 331 -48.56 -8.93 19.74
N CYS A 332 -48.68 -7.70 20.26
CA CYS A 332 -47.59 -6.71 20.27
C CYS A 332 -46.37 -7.21 21.05
N LYS A 333 -46.56 -7.95 22.14
CA LYS A 333 -45.44 -8.53 22.90
C LYS A 333 -44.68 -9.58 22.08
N ARG A 334 -45.39 -10.47 21.37
CA ARG A 334 -44.76 -11.45 20.47
C ARG A 334 -44.03 -10.76 19.32
N GLU A 335 -44.62 -9.73 18.72
CA GLU A 335 -43.97 -8.94 17.66
C GLU A 335 -42.70 -8.26 18.17
N ALA A 336 -42.74 -7.62 19.34
CA ALA A 336 -41.57 -7.01 19.98
C ALA A 336 -40.47 -8.03 20.30
N GLU A 337 -40.82 -9.21 20.83
CA GLU A 337 -39.87 -10.30 21.09
C GLU A 337 -39.22 -10.80 19.79
N THR A 338 -39.99 -10.93 18.70
CA THR A 338 -39.42 -11.33 17.40
C THR A 338 -38.54 -10.26 16.77
N ALA A 339 -38.89 -8.98 16.92
CA ALA A 339 -38.08 -7.87 16.44
C ALA A 339 -36.77 -7.73 17.23
N ALA A 340 -36.81 -7.92 18.55
CA ALA A 340 -35.63 -7.94 19.39
C ALA A 340 -34.69 -9.11 19.02
N ALA A 341 -35.23 -10.31 18.82
CA ALA A 341 -34.45 -11.47 18.37
C ALA A 341 -33.86 -11.28 16.96
N ALA A 342 -34.52 -10.55 16.07
CA ALA A 342 -33.99 -10.21 14.75
C ALA A 342 -32.83 -9.21 14.86
N GLN A 343 -32.96 -8.16 15.70
CA GLN A 343 -31.89 -7.20 15.95
C GLN A 343 -30.66 -7.85 16.60
N GLU A 344 -30.84 -8.77 17.55
CA GLU A 344 -29.70 -9.49 18.15
C GLU A 344 -28.91 -10.29 17.12
N ARG A 345 -29.59 -10.95 16.17
CA ARG A 345 -28.92 -11.67 15.07
C ARG A 345 -28.16 -10.74 14.13
N GLU A 346 -28.69 -9.56 13.82
CA GLU A 346 -27.98 -8.56 13.01
C GLU A 346 -26.74 -8.03 13.73
N VAL A 347 -26.85 -7.72 15.04
CA VAL A 347 -25.71 -7.26 15.84
C VAL A 347 -24.64 -8.34 15.95
N GLU A 348 -25.02 -9.60 16.07
CA GLU A 348 -24.09 -10.73 16.12
C GLU A 348 -23.42 -11.01 14.76
N GLY A 349 -24.16 -10.83 13.66
CA GLY A 349 -23.60 -10.83 12.30
C GLY A 349 -22.55 -9.72 12.09
N LEU A 350 -22.87 -8.49 12.50
CA LEU A 350 -21.96 -7.35 12.41
C LEU A 350 -20.72 -7.53 13.29
N LYS A 351 -20.82 -8.14 14.47
CA LYS A 351 -19.67 -8.50 15.30
C LYS A 351 -18.75 -9.49 14.56
N GLY A 352 -19.31 -10.51 13.91
CA GLY A 352 -18.56 -11.46 13.10
C GLY A 352 -17.81 -10.80 11.95
N GLU A 353 -18.46 -9.90 11.21
CA GLU A 353 -17.83 -9.13 10.13
C GLU A 353 -16.72 -8.20 10.64
N THR A 354 -16.96 -7.53 11.77
CA THR A 354 -15.98 -6.65 12.41
C THR A 354 -14.74 -7.44 12.86
N GLU A 355 -14.91 -8.63 13.43
CA GLU A 355 -13.78 -9.49 13.77
C GLU A 355 -12.97 -9.94 12.55
N VAL A 356 -13.66 -10.28 11.44
CA VAL A 356 -12.98 -10.66 10.18
C VAL A 356 -12.19 -9.49 9.61
N LEU A 357 -12.76 -8.29 9.63
CA LEU A 357 -12.07 -7.06 9.21
C LEU A 357 -10.87 -6.76 10.12
N MET A 358 -11.02 -6.88 11.44
CA MET A 358 -9.91 -6.66 12.38
C MET A 358 -8.78 -7.69 12.25
N ARG A 359 -9.08 -8.93 11.83
CA ARG A 359 -8.05 -9.93 11.50
C ARG A 359 -7.34 -9.58 10.19
N ARG A 360 -8.09 -9.15 9.16
CA ARG A 360 -7.51 -8.69 7.89
C ARG A 360 -6.63 -7.46 8.06
N LEU A 361 -7.04 -6.52 8.89
CA LEU A 361 -6.29 -5.30 9.18
C LEU A 361 -4.96 -5.64 9.87
N ARG A 362 -4.98 -6.54 10.86
CA ARG A 362 -3.75 -7.06 11.49
C ARG A 362 -2.80 -7.74 10.50
N THR A 363 -3.30 -8.55 9.58
CA THR A 363 -2.43 -9.17 8.55
C THR A 363 -1.82 -8.13 7.62
N VAL A 364 -2.55 -7.07 7.25
CA VAL A 364 -2.01 -5.98 6.42
C VAL A 364 -0.95 -5.17 7.19
N GLU A 365 -1.17 -4.90 8.47
CA GLU A 365 -0.18 -4.24 9.34
C GLU A 365 1.11 -5.07 9.47
N GLU A 366 0.99 -6.39 9.67
CA GLU A 366 2.13 -7.31 9.72
C GLU A 366 2.90 -7.33 8.38
N GLU A 367 2.21 -7.40 7.24
CA GLU A 367 2.84 -7.34 5.91
C GLU A 367 3.54 -6.00 5.67
N PHE A 368 2.93 -4.89 6.11
CA PHE A 368 3.51 -3.56 5.98
C PHE A 368 4.79 -3.43 6.82
N GLU A 369 4.79 -3.93 8.05
CA GLU A 369 5.97 -3.87 8.91
C GLU A 369 7.11 -4.77 8.39
N VAL A 370 6.78 -5.96 7.85
CA VAL A 370 7.76 -6.82 7.17
C VAL A 370 8.39 -6.10 5.98
N ARG A 371 7.59 -5.43 5.14
CA ARG A 371 8.10 -4.62 4.01
C ARG A 371 8.92 -3.43 4.49
N ARG A 372 8.49 -2.75 5.56
CA ARG A 372 9.23 -1.61 6.13
C ARG A 372 10.62 -2.03 6.61
N VAL A 373 10.71 -3.16 7.31
CA VAL A 373 11.99 -3.73 7.79
C VAL A 373 12.86 -4.20 6.62
N ALA A 374 12.27 -4.81 5.57
CA ALA A 374 13.00 -5.21 4.37
C ALA A 374 13.61 -3.99 3.65
N ASN A 375 12.80 -2.96 3.40
CA ASN A 375 13.26 -1.72 2.77
C ASN A 375 14.32 -1.00 3.61
N ALA A 376 14.17 -0.97 4.94
CA ALA A 376 15.18 -0.39 5.81
C ALA A 376 16.53 -1.12 5.73
N ARG A 377 16.53 -2.45 5.58
CA ARG A 377 17.76 -3.23 5.37
C ARG A 377 18.39 -2.96 4.01
N GLU A 378 17.59 -2.83 2.97
CA GLU A 378 18.08 -2.50 1.62
C GLU A 378 18.71 -1.11 1.58
N ILE A 379 18.05 -0.11 2.17
CA ILE A 379 18.60 1.25 2.32
C ILE A 379 19.90 1.24 3.13
N ALA A 380 19.97 0.47 4.23
CA ALA A 380 21.19 0.34 5.01
C ALA A 380 22.34 -0.32 4.22
N SER A 381 22.04 -1.32 3.39
CA SER A 381 23.01 -1.95 2.49
C SER A 381 23.55 -0.96 1.45
N LEU A 382 22.65 -0.22 0.79
CA LEU A 382 23.03 0.81 -0.18
C LEU A 382 23.84 1.94 0.47
N GLY A 383 23.50 2.31 1.71
CA GLY A 383 24.27 3.27 2.50
C GLY A 383 25.70 2.80 2.78
N ALA A 384 25.89 1.52 3.10
CA ALA A 384 27.22 0.93 3.32
C ALA A 384 28.04 0.89 2.02
N ASP A 385 27.42 0.52 0.89
CA ASP A 385 28.08 0.49 -0.42
C ASP A 385 28.50 1.89 -0.89
N LEU A 386 27.65 2.91 -0.68
CA LEU A 386 27.97 4.30 -0.97
C LEU A 386 29.10 4.82 -0.10
N GLN A 387 29.13 4.46 1.18
CA GLN A 387 30.20 4.84 2.09
C GLN A 387 31.54 4.20 1.68
N ALA A 388 31.56 2.92 1.32
CA ALA A 388 32.75 2.25 0.82
C ALA A 388 33.25 2.89 -0.49
N ARG A 389 32.33 3.27 -1.39
CA ARG A 389 32.68 3.97 -2.63
C ARG A 389 33.24 5.36 -2.38
N LYS A 390 32.72 6.06 -1.37
CA LYS A 390 33.24 7.37 -0.94
C LYS A 390 34.67 7.25 -0.40
N GLU A 391 34.92 6.29 0.50
CA GLU A 391 36.25 6.04 1.06
C GLU A 391 37.27 5.68 -0.04
N PHE A 392 36.85 4.87 -1.03
CA PHE A 392 37.67 4.55 -2.19
C PHE A 392 37.99 5.78 -3.06
N LEU A 393 37.04 6.69 -3.27
CA LEU A 393 37.27 7.93 -4.02
C LEU A 393 38.19 8.89 -3.26
N GLU A 394 38.04 8.99 -1.94
CA GLU A 394 38.93 9.79 -1.08
C GLU A 394 40.37 9.24 -1.10
N GLU A 395 40.55 7.92 -1.09
CA GLU A 395 41.86 7.28 -1.25
C GLU A 395 42.46 7.57 -2.64
N LYS A 396 41.66 7.45 -3.71
CA LYS A 396 42.09 7.81 -5.07
C LYS A 396 42.52 9.27 -5.17
N GLU A 397 41.74 10.19 -4.61
CA GLU A 397 42.11 11.61 -4.58
C GLU A 397 43.40 11.85 -3.81
N ALA A 398 43.61 11.17 -2.68
CA ALA A 398 44.85 11.27 -1.91
C ALA A 398 46.08 10.81 -2.71
N VAL A 399 45.94 9.74 -3.50
CA VAL A 399 46.99 9.26 -4.41
C VAL A 399 47.26 10.30 -5.51
N ILE A 400 46.21 10.83 -6.14
CA ILE A 400 46.36 11.86 -7.18
C ILE A 400 47.06 13.10 -6.63
N ARG A 401 46.67 13.60 -5.45
CA ARG A 401 47.32 14.75 -4.80
C ARG A 401 48.80 14.49 -4.52
N ARG A 402 49.17 13.27 -4.10
CA ARG A 402 50.57 12.89 -3.89
C ARG A 402 51.35 12.90 -5.20
N LEU A 403 50.80 12.30 -6.26
CA LEU A 403 51.43 12.25 -7.58
C LEU A 403 51.59 13.65 -8.19
N LEU A 404 50.60 14.54 -8.04
CA LEU A 404 50.70 15.94 -8.47
C LEU A 404 51.78 16.69 -7.69
N GLY A 405 51.86 16.51 -6.38
CA GLY A 405 52.92 17.12 -5.56
C GLY A 405 54.32 16.61 -5.93
N GLU A 406 54.45 15.32 -6.24
CA GLU A 406 55.71 14.77 -6.77
C GLU A 406 56.05 15.39 -8.13
N LYS A 407 55.06 15.49 -9.04
CA LYS A 407 55.23 16.10 -10.36
C LYS A 407 55.73 17.55 -10.28
N GLU A 408 55.13 18.38 -9.43
CA GLU A 408 55.56 19.78 -9.24
C GLU A 408 57.01 19.86 -8.72
N GLN A 409 57.40 18.96 -7.79
CA GLN A 409 58.79 18.88 -7.33
C GLN A 409 59.75 18.48 -8.45
N TRP A 410 59.32 17.60 -9.36
CA TRP A 410 60.10 17.18 -10.52
C TRP A 410 60.23 18.29 -11.56
N GLU A 411 59.15 18.97 -11.95
CA GLU A 411 59.18 20.10 -12.88
C GLU A 411 60.10 21.22 -12.36
N GLY A 412 60.10 21.46 -11.04
CA GLY A 412 61.01 22.42 -10.41
C GLY A 412 62.47 21.98 -10.35
N LYS A 413 62.77 20.67 -10.38
CA LYS A 413 64.14 20.15 -10.51
C LYS A 413 64.61 20.17 -11.96
N GLU A 414 63.73 19.76 -12.88
CA GLU A 414 63.96 19.75 -14.32
C GLU A 414 64.25 21.15 -14.85
N SER A 415 63.45 22.15 -14.47
CA SER A 415 63.70 23.56 -14.82
C SER A 415 65.06 24.07 -14.32
N ARG A 416 65.51 23.62 -13.14
CA ARG A 416 66.85 23.95 -12.61
C ARG A 416 67.96 23.26 -13.39
N MET A 417 67.73 22.01 -13.80
CA MET A 417 68.68 21.24 -14.59
C MET A 417 68.84 21.82 -16.00
N TYR A 418 67.75 22.14 -16.70
CA TYR A 418 67.83 22.79 -18.02
C TYR A 418 68.53 24.13 -17.97
N LYS A 419 68.25 24.96 -16.96
CA LYS A 419 68.97 26.22 -16.75
C LYS A 419 70.47 26.01 -16.54
N GLN A 420 70.86 24.97 -15.78
CA GLN A 420 72.27 24.62 -15.62
C GLN A 420 72.90 24.13 -16.93
N ILE A 421 72.16 23.44 -17.80
CA ILE A 421 72.64 23.04 -19.13
C ILE A 421 72.85 24.28 -19.99
N GLU A 422 71.85 25.18 -20.08
CA GLU A 422 71.95 26.44 -20.84
C GLU A 422 73.13 27.31 -20.37
N ASP A 423 73.30 27.50 -19.06
CA ASP A 423 74.41 28.26 -18.49
C ASP A 423 75.78 27.64 -18.85
N ARG A 424 75.85 26.30 -18.93
CA ARG A 424 77.07 25.57 -19.31
C ARG A 424 77.35 25.61 -20.80
N ASP A 425 76.32 25.51 -21.64
CA ASP A 425 76.47 25.63 -23.08
C ASP A 425 76.91 27.04 -23.47
N ALA A 426 76.36 28.06 -22.80
CA ALA A 426 76.83 29.44 -22.93
C ALA A 426 78.31 29.60 -22.53
N LEU A 427 78.73 28.96 -21.42
CA LEU A 427 80.13 28.94 -21.00
C LEU A 427 81.02 28.23 -22.03
N CYS A 428 80.61 27.07 -22.53
CA CYS A 428 81.33 26.33 -23.57
C CYS A 428 81.46 27.14 -24.87
N ALA A 429 80.40 27.85 -25.29
CA ALA A 429 80.43 28.74 -26.44
C ALA A 429 81.43 29.88 -26.24
N SER A 430 81.44 30.52 -25.06
CA SER A 430 82.42 31.56 -24.71
C SER A 430 83.85 31.04 -24.75
N LEU A 431 84.12 29.88 -24.14
CA LEU A 431 85.44 29.26 -24.13
C LEU A 431 85.93 28.89 -25.54
N ARG A 432 85.03 28.39 -26.41
CA ARG A 432 85.37 28.12 -27.81
C ARG A 432 85.75 29.38 -28.57
N LEU A 433 85.11 30.51 -28.30
CA LEU A 433 85.49 31.80 -28.88
C LEU A 433 86.85 32.27 -28.37
N GLU A 434 87.14 32.14 -27.06
CA GLU A 434 88.46 32.45 -26.50
C GLU A 434 89.56 31.58 -27.12
N ILE A 435 89.31 30.28 -27.31
CA ILE A 435 90.23 29.38 -28.00
C ILE A 435 90.51 29.85 -29.43
N LYS A 436 89.47 30.23 -30.19
CA LYS A 436 89.65 30.76 -31.56
C LYS A 436 90.48 32.04 -31.58
N VAL A 437 90.24 32.97 -30.64
CA VAL A 437 91.03 34.21 -30.53
C VAL A 437 92.49 33.91 -30.17
N ALA A 438 92.73 32.99 -29.23
CA ALA A 438 94.08 32.57 -28.85
C ALA A 438 94.83 31.87 -30.01
N GLN A 439 94.13 31.06 -30.81
CA GLN A 439 94.67 30.42 -32.01
C GLN A 439 95.04 31.46 -33.09
N GLN A 440 94.16 32.42 -33.36
CA GLN A 440 94.46 33.51 -34.30
C GLN A 440 95.65 34.38 -33.84
N ALA A 441 95.76 34.64 -32.53
CA ALA A 441 96.89 35.37 -31.96
C ALA A 441 98.22 34.61 -32.12
N LYS A 442 98.18 33.27 -32.08
CA LYS A 442 99.35 32.39 -32.30
C LYS A 442 99.87 32.46 -33.74
N GLU A 443 99.01 32.65 -34.73
CA GLU A 443 99.38 32.72 -36.16
C GLU A 443 100.09 34.03 -36.54
N GLY A 444 99.95 35.10 -35.73
CA GLY A 444 100.53 36.43 -35.99
C GLY A 444 101.98 36.64 -35.50
N VAL A 445 102.61 35.61 -34.94
CA VAL A 445 103.87 35.69 -34.18
C VAL A 445 105.11 35.74 -35.09
N LYS A 446 105.95 36.79 -34.96
CA LYS A 446 107.17 36.97 -35.78
C LYS A 446 108.49 37.10 -35.00
N THR A 447 108.46 37.25 -33.67
CA THR A 447 109.67 37.46 -32.85
C THR A 447 109.88 36.36 -31.78
N ARG A 448 111.06 36.34 -31.13
CA ARG A 448 111.41 35.33 -30.12
C ARG A 448 110.63 35.49 -28.80
N GLU A 449 110.30 36.72 -28.41
CA GLU A 449 109.40 36.98 -27.27
C GLU A 449 107.97 36.51 -27.56
N ASP A 450 107.57 36.57 -28.84
CA ASP A 450 106.28 36.05 -29.27
C ASP A 450 106.23 34.51 -29.22
N ALA A 451 107.36 33.80 -29.28
CA ALA A 451 107.40 32.34 -29.15
C ALA A 451 107.10 31.87 -27.71
N GLU A 452 107.56 32.60 -26.70
CA GLU A 452 107.21 32.32 -25.30
C GLU A 452 105.74 32.62 -25.02
N ARG A 453 105.21 33.71 -25.59
CA ARG A 453 103.77 34.02 -25.55
C ARG A 453 102.93 32.96 -26.29
N ALA A 454 103.39 32.49 -27.45
CA ALA A 454 102.72 31.42 -28.19
C ALA A 454 102.68 30.11 -27.41
N ASN A 455 103.74 29.79 -26.66
CA ASN A 455 103.77 28.59 -25.82
C ASN A 455 102.83 28.70 -24.61
N ALA A 456 102.78 29.87 -23.96
CA ALA A 456 101.82 30.15 -22.90
C ALA A 456 100.36 30.11 -23.39
N LEU A 457 100.09 30.67 -24.58
CA LEU A 457 98.77 30.57 -25.23
C LEU A 457 98.42 29.13 -25.61
N SER A 458 99.39 28.32 -26.05
CA SER A 458 99.17 26.90 -26.34
C SER A 458 98.77 26.12 -25.08
N GLN A 459 99.45 26.35 -23.95
CA GLN A 459 99.08 25.73 -22.66
C GLN A 459 97.70 26.20 -22.18
N GLN A 460 97.36 27.48 -22.41
CA GLN A 460 96.03 28.00 -22.09
C GLN A 460 94.95 27.36 -22.96
N VAL A 461 95.18 27.18 -24.26
CA VAL A 461 94.24 26.50 -25.18
C VAL A 461 94.06 25.03 -24.81
N GLU A 462 95.12 24.32 -24.42
CA GLU A 462 95.03 22.95 -23.95
C GLU A 462 94.22 22.85 -22.64
N ALA A 463 94.46 23.75 -21.69
CA ALA A 463 93.72 23.80 -20.44
C ALA A 463 92.22 24.13 -20.66
N LEU A 464 91.92 25.06 -21.59
CA LEU A 464 90.54 25.39 -21.94
C LEU A 464 89.84 24.27 -22.72
N SER A 465 90.54 23.60 -23.63
CA SER A 465 90.01 22.43 -24.35
C SER A 465 89.68 21.28 -23.39
N ALA A 466 90.58 20.96 -22.46
CA ALA A 466 90.33 19.95 -21.42
C ALA A 466 89.12 20.32 -20.53
N ARG A 467 88.94 21.61 -20.25
CA ARG A 467 87.77 22.09 -19.49
C ARG A 467 86.47 21.94 -20.29
N VAL A 468 86.48 22.22 -21.59
CA VAL A 468 85.31 22.02 -22.47
C VAL A 468 84.94 20.54 -22.56
N GLU A 469 85.91 19.64 -22.70
CA GLU A 469 85.68 18.19 -22.70
C GLU A 469 85.08 17.71 -21.37
N GLN A 470 85.61 18.20 -20.25
CA GLN A 470 85.04 17.89 -18.93
C GLN A 470 83.58 18.35 -18.82
N LEU A 471 83.29 19.60 -19.22
CA LEU A 471 81.92 20.14 -19.17
C LEU A 471 80.97 19.38 -20.12
N SER A 472 81.45 18.96 -21.28
CA SER A 472 80.69 18.13 -22.23
C SER A 472 80.39 16.74 -21.66
N GLY A 473 81.35 16.12 -20.96
CA GLY A 473 81.14 14.84 -20.27
C GLY A 473 80.13 14.95 -19.13
N GLU A 474 80.18 16.04 -18.36
CA GLU A 474 79.20 16.29 -17.30
C GLU A 474 77.79 16.61 -17.86
N ALA A 475 77.68 17.26 -19.02
CA ALA A 475 76.41 17.47 -19.72
C ALA A 475 75.80 16.14 -20.22
N ALA A 476 76.63 15.23 -20.77
CA ALA A 476 76.18 13.91 -21.20
C ALA A 476 75.62 13.08 -20.04
N LEU A 477 76.24 13.13 -18.86
CA LEU A 477 75.72 12.46 -17.66
C LEU A 477 74.38 13.04 -17.21
N MET A 478 74.19 14.36 -17.27
CA MET A 478 72.88 14.97 -16.97
C MET A 478 71.80 14.57 -17.99
N GLN A 479 72.17 14.42 -19.26
CA GLN A 479 71.27 13.92 -20.29
C GLN A 479 70.87 12.45 -20.08
N GLU A 480 71.81 11.59 -19.69
CA GLU A 480 71.48 10.21 -19.30
C GLU A 480 70.56 10.16 -18.08
N GLU A 481 70.78 11.03 -17.09
CA GLU A 481 69.91 11.13 -15.92
C GLU A 481 68.49 11.61 -16.29
N ALA A 482 68.36 12.53 -17.24
CA ALA A 482 67.08 12.96 -17.81
C ALA A 482 66.38 11.78 -18.51
N ASN A 483 67.08 11.07 -19.40
CA ASN A 483 66.55 9.91 -20.11
C ASN A 483 66.17 8.74 -19.19
N ALA A 484 66.85 8.58 -18.05
CA ALA A 484 66.50 7.60 -17.03
C ALA A 484 65.21 7.98 -16.28
N LYS A 485 64.94 9.28 -16.11
CA LYS A 485 63.72 9.79 -15.48
C LYS A 485 62.50 9.60 -16.39
N ASP A 486 62.62 9.87 -17.68
CA ASP A 486 61.53 9.64 -18.65
C ASP A 486 61.10 8.17 -18.68
N ARG A 487 62.05 7.24 -18.59
CA ARG A 487 61.77 5.81 -18.45
C ARG A 487 60.95 5.50 -17.19
N ARG A 488 61.27 6.15 -16.07
CA ARG A 488 60.55 5.96 -14.80
C ARG A 488 59.15 6.58 -14.82
N VAL A 489 58.96 7.70 -15.50
CA VAL A 489 57.63 8.28 -15.73
C VAL A 489 56.76 7.31 -16.55
N MET A 490 57.30 6.75 -17.64
CA MET A 490 56.59 5.74 -18.44
C MET A 490 56.23 4.48 -17.64
N GLU A 491 57.11 4.01 -16.74
CA GLU A 491 56.80 2.90 -15.83
C GLU A 491 55.65 3.23 -14.87
N LEU A 492 55.65 4.43 -14.27
CA LEU A 492 54.58 4.87 -13.37
C LEU A 492 53.24 5.03 -14.09
N GLU A 493 53.23 5.56 -15.32
CA GLU A 493 52.02 5.61 -16.15
C GLU A 493 51.49 4.21 -16.49
N GLY A 494 52.39 3.24 -16.72
CA GLY A 494 52.02 1.84 -16.91
C GLY A 494 51.33 1.26 -15.67
N LEU A 495 51.90 1.48 -14.48
CA LEU A 495 51.32 1.04 -13.21
C LEU A 495 49.96 1.70 -12.93
N LEU A 496 49.79 2.97 -13.30
CA LEU A 496 48.51 3.67 -13.16
C LEU A 496 47.43 3.05 -14.05
N ARG A 497 47.75 2.78 -15.33
CA ARG A 497 46.83 2.08 -16.25
C ARG A 497 46.46 0.68 -15.75
N ASP A 498 47.42 -0.05 -15.19
CA ASP A 498 47.16 -1.36 -14.59
C ASP A 498 46.26 -1.27 -13.36
N ALA A 499 46.38 -0.23 -12.55
CA ALA A 499 45.51 0.02 -11.39
C ALA A 499 44.08 0.41 -11.84
N GLU A 500 43.95 1.21 -12.89
CA GLU A 500 42.65 1.55 -13.50
C GLU A 500 41.97 0.32 -14.10
N LEU A 501 42.72 -0.54 -14.79
CA LEU A 501 42.22 -1.82 -15.31
C LEU A 501 41.75 -2.75 -14.18
N ARG A 502 42.46 -2.79 -13.04
CA ARG A 502 42.03 -3.56 -11.86
C ARG A 502 40.80 -2.96 -11.19
N ALA A 503 40.65 -1.64 -11.17
CA ALA A 503 39.47 -0.97 -10.62
C ALA A 503 38.23 -1.14 -11.50
N ASN A 504 38.41 -1.26 -12.82
CA ASN A 504 37.33 -1.46 -13.78
C ASN A 504 37.05 -2.94 -14.09
N GLN A 505 37.87 -3.87 -13.61
CA GLN A 505 37.48 -5.27 -13.57
C GLN A 505 36.37 -5.42 -12.53
N PRO A 506 35.17 -5.92 -12.90
CA PRO A 506 34.16 -6.27 -11.92
C PRO A 506 34.80 -7.27 -10.97
N GLN A 507 35.02 -6.87 -9.71
CA GLN A 507 35.55 -7.78 -8.72
C GLN A 507 34.59 -8.97 -8.66
N GLY A 508 34.99 -10.07 -9.28
CA GLY A 508 34.37 -11.36 -9.06
C GLY A 508 34.45 -11.58 -7.56
N VAL A 509 33.31 -11.41 -6.91
CA VAL A 509 33.07 -11.63 -5.49
C VAL A 509 33.87 -12.86 -5.08
N THR A 510 35.04 -12.63 -4.46
CA THR A 510 35.86 -13.70 -3.93
C THR A 510 35.07 -14.31 -2.81
N THR A 511 34.50 -15.47 -3.12
CA THR A 511 33.77 -16.34 -2.21
C THR A 511 34.67 -16.71 -1.05
N ARG A 512 34.55 -15.98 0.06
CA ARG A 512 34.68 -16.54 1.40
C ARG A 512 33.29 -16.65 2.02
N ALA A 513 32.43 -17.34 1.29
CA ALA A 513 31.19 -17.87 1.79
C ALA A 513 31.52 -18.99 2.79
N SER A 514 31.14 -18.76 4.03
CA SER A 514 30.54 -19.78 4.88
C SER A 514 29.87 -20.90 4.06
N THR A 515 30.00 -22.14 4.51
CA THR A 515 29.52 -23.36 3.85
C THR A 515 28.01 -23.37 3.53
N SER A 516 27.23 -22.38 3.98
CA SER A 516 25.81 -22.20 3.64
C SER A 516 25.57 -21.62 2.25
N ASP A 517 26.48 -20.80 1.71
CA ASP A 517 26.23 -20.10 0.44
C ASP A 517 26.55 -20.97 -0.77
N ALA A 518 27.51 -21.89 -0.66
CA ALA A 518 27.77 -22.89 -1.69
C ALA A 518 26.60 -23.88 -1.85
N THR A 519 25.92 -24.22 -0.75
CA THR A 519 24.74 -25.09 -0.78
C THR A 519 23.51 -24.38 -1.33
N VAL A 520 23.33 -23.09 -1.03
CA VAL A 520 22.26 -22.28 -1.63
C VAL A 520 22.51 -22.07 -3.13
N LYS A 521 23.76 -21.78 -3.53
CA LYS A 521 24.12 -21.62 -4.95
C LYS A 521 24.00 -22.94 -5.73
N ALA A 522 24.36 -24.09 -5.15
CA ALA A 522 24.14 -25.39 -5.76
C ALA A 522 22.65 -25.74 -5.89
N ARG A 523 21.82 -25.37 -4.90
CA ARG A 523 20.36 -25.56 -4.97
C ARG A 523 19.71 -24.64 -6.01
N LEU A 524 20.16 -23.40 -6.13
CA LEU A 524 19.72 -22.48 -7.18
C LEU A 524 20.13 -22.96 -8.57
N GLN A 525 21.37 -23.40 -8.75
CA GLN A 525 21.83 -23.95 -10.03
C GLN A 525 21.09 -25.24 -10.42
N TYR A 526 20.77 -26.08 -9.43
CA TYR A 526 19.95 -27.27 -9.65
C TYR A 526 18.50 -26.91 -10.03
N ALA A 527 17.88 -25.96 -9.32
CA ALA A 527 16.53 -25.47 -9.63
C ALA A 527 16.46 -24.78 -10.99
N GLU A 528 17.49 -24.01 -11.39
CA GLU A 528 17.58 -23.40 -12.71
C GLU A 528 17.75 -24.45 -13.82
N ALA A 529 18.55 -25.49 -13.59
CA ALA A 529 18.70 -26.60 -14.53
C ALA A 529 17.39 -27.39 -14.71
N GLU A 530 16.67 -27.65 -13.62
CA GLU A 530 15.35 -28.30 -13.61
C GLU A 530 14.31 -27.44 -14.34
N ALA A 531 14.26 -26.13 -14.05
CA ALA A 531 13.37 -25.20 -14.73
C ALA A 531 13.68 -25.09 -16.24
N LYS A 532 14.96 -25.17 -16.63
CA LYS A 532 15.36 -25.17 -18.04
C LYS A 532 14.91 -26.45 -18.76
N LYS A 533 15.01 -27.61 -18.11
CA LYS A 533 14.46 -28.88 -18.64
C LYS A 533 12.94 -28.82 -18.81
N LEU A 534 12.22 -28.31 -17.80
CA LEU A 534 10.76 -28.18 -17.85
C LEU A 534 10.30 -27.20 -18.94
N ARG A 535 11.01 -26.09 -19.14
CA ARG A 535 10.74 -25.16 -20.26
C ARG A 535 10.98 -25.80 -21.63
N ALA A 536 12.02 -26.63 -21.76
CA ALA A 536 12.27 -27.36 -23.00
C ALA A 536 11.16 -28.38 -23.28
N ASN A 537 10.69 -29.11 -22.26
CA ASN A 537 9.59 -30.05 -22.39
C ASN A 537 8.26 -29.36 -22.72
N ASN A 538 7.94 -28.23 -22.05
CA ASN A 538 6.74 -27.47 -22.37
C ASN A 538 6.79 -26.95 -23.81
N LYS A 539 7.95 -26.45 -24.27
CA LYS A 539 8.15 -26.03 -25.66
C LYS A 539 7.91 -27.18 -26.65
N ALA A 540 8.42 -28.38 -26.38
CA ALA A 540 8.21 -29.57 -27.19
C ALA A 540 6.72 -29.96 -27.26
N LEU A 541 6.01 -29.94 -26.13
CA LEU A 541 4.57 -30.23 -26.08
C LEU A 541 3.73 -29.20 -26.83
N THR A 542 4.07 -27.91 -26.75
CA THR A 542 3.40 -26.89 -27.59
C THR A 542 3.64 -27.14 -29.08
N THR A 543 4.83 -27.55 -29.48
CA THR A 543 5.09 -27.87 -30.89
C THR A 543 4.33 -29.10 -31.38
N GLU A 544 4.14 -30.11 -30.53
CA GLU A 544 3.31 -31.28 -30.84
C GLU A 544 1.82 -30.92 -30.92
N LEU A 545 1.31 -30.12 -29.97
CA LEU A 545 -0.07 -29.62 -30.01
C LEU A 545 -0.34 -28.76 -31.25
N ASP A 546 0.59 -27.90 -31.64
CA ASP A 546 0.49 -27.11 -32.87
C ASP A 546 0.58 -27.96 -34.14
N GLY A 547 1.27 -29.11 -34.07
CA GLY A 547 1.31 -30.12 -35.13
C GLY A 547 -0.03 -30.84 -35.27
N LEU A 548 -0.57 -31.37 -34.17
CA LEU A 548 -1.89 -32.01 -34.15
C LEU A 548 -3.00 -31.06 -34.58
N ARG A 549 -2.97 -29.81 -34.12
CA ARG A 549 -3.94 -28.78 -34.52
C ARG A 549 -3.87 -28.48 -36.02
N ARG A 550 -2.67 -28.51 -36.61
CA ARG A 550 -2.49 -28.39 -38.06
C ARG A 550 -3.05 -29.61 -38.79
N SER A 551 -2.76 -30.83 -38.33
CA SER A 551 -3.30 -32.07 -38.89
C SER A 551 -4.84 -32.11 -38.85
N LEU A 552 -5.44 -31.66 -37.74
CA LEU A 552 -6.89 -31.52 -37.60
C LEU A 552 -7.47 -30.44 -38.52
N SER A 553 -6.73 -29.36 -38.79
CA SER A 553 -7.17 -28.29 -39.70
C SER A 553 -6.97 -28.61 -41.19
N GLU A 554 -6.06 -29.52 -41.52
CA GLU A 554 -5.74 -29.94 -42.89
C GLU A 554 -6.54 -31.18 -43.34
N ALA A 555 -7.39 -31.75 -42.47
CA ALA A 555 -8.31 -32.82 -42.83
C ALA A 555 -9.23 -32.34 -43.98
N PRO A 556 -9.16 -32.96 -45.17
CA PRO A 556 -9.85 -32.44 -46.34
C PRO A 556 -11.35 -32.58 -46.16
N ALA A 557 -12.04 -31.43 -46.14
CA ALA A 557 -13.48 -31.34 -46.30
C ALA A 557 -13.85 -31.74 -47.74
N SER A 558 -13.77 -33.04 -48.06
CA SER A 558 -14.22 -33.56 -49.34
C SER A 558 -15.07 -34.80 -49.15
N ALA A 559 -16.22 -34.75 -49.82
CA ALA A 559 -17.18 -35.82 -50.10
C ALA A 559 -18.17 -36.16 -48.98
N GLY A 560 -19.35 -35.54 -49.10
CA GLY A 560 -20.56 -36.07 -48.51
C GLY A 560 -20.93 -37.44 -49.08
N GLY A 561 -21.69 -38.20 -48.29
CA GLY A 561 -22.36 -39.41 -48.75
C GLY A 561 -22.35 -40.53 -47.71
N SER A 562 -23.55 -40.84 -47.21
CA SER A 562 -23.97 -42.08 -46.55
C SER A 562 -23.32 -42.46 -45.21
N SER A 563 -24.14 -42.25 -44.17
CA SER A 563 -24.36 -43.11 -43.00
C SER A 563 -23.68 -44.48 -42.98
N SER A 564 -22.71 -44.67 -42.08
CA SER A 564 -22.60 -45.86 -41.22
C SER A 564 -21.47 -45.70 -40.19
N SER A 565 -21.77 -46.03 -38.92
CA SER A 565 -20.84 -46.34 -37.80
C SER A 565 -19.76 -45.31 -37.48
N GLY A 566 -20.10 -44.38 -36.59
CA GLY A 566 -19.15 -43.51 -35.89
C GLY A 566 -18.52 -44.23 -34.70
N GLU A 567 -17.28 -44.65 -34.85
CA GLU A 567 -16.40 -45.07 -33.74
C GLU A 567 -14.93 -44.62 -33.93
N GLY A 568 -14.61 -43.80 -34.95
CA GLY A 568 -13.23 -43.49 -35.33
C GLY A 568 -12.61 -42.17 -34.83
N CYS A 569 -13.38 -41.26 -34.21
CA CYS A 569 -12.87 -39.92 -33.86
C CYS A 569 -12.51 -39.73 -32.36
N SER A 570 -12.77 -40.72 -31.50
CA SER A 570 -12.52 -40.59 -30.06
C SER A 570 -11.04 -40.70 -29.66
N GLU A 571 -10.21 -41.37 -30.46
CA GLU A 571 -8.81 -41.60 -30.11
C GLU A 571 -7.93 -40.35 -30.29
N GLU A 572 -8.15 -39.57 -31.36
CA GLU A 572 -7.38 -38.34 -31.60
C GLU A 572 -7.79 -37.19 -30.66
N GLU A 573 -9.07 -37.06 -30.34
CA GLU A 573 -9.55 -36.13 -29.30
C GLU A 573 -9.01 -36.52 -27.92
N GLY A 574 -8.95 -37.83 -27.61
CA GLY A 574 -8.35 -38.34 -26.38
C GLY A 574 -6.86 -38.02 -26.26
N ALA A 575 -6.10 -38.15 -27.35
CA ALA A 575 -4.68 -37.79 -27.38
C ALA A 575 -4.45 -36.28 -27.19
N PHE A 576 -5.30 -35.44 -27.79
CA PHE A 576 -5.23 -33.99 -27.63
C PHE A 576 -5.54 -33.55 -26.19
N GLU A 577 -6.56 -34.14 -25.54
CA GLU A 577 -6.84 -33.84 -24.14
C GLU A 577 -5.75 -34.35 -23.18
N ALA A 578 -5.12 -35.51 -23.46
CA ALA A 578 -4.02 -36.01 -22.65
C ALA A 578 -2.82 -35.05 -22.67
N LEU A 579 -2.42 -34.58 -23.86
CA LEU A 579 -1.33 -33.61 -24.01
C LEU A 579 -1.65 -32.25 -23.34
N ARG A 580 -2.92 -31.83 -23.36
CA ARG A 580 -3.35 -30.63 -22.65
C ARG A 580 -3.20 -30.76 -21.13
N ARG A 581 -3.60 -31.90 -20.56
CA ARG A 581 -3.45 -32.17 -19.11
C ARG A 581 -1.98 -32.23 -18.69
N ASP A 582 -1.12 -32.83 -19.51
CA ASP A 582 0.32 -32.89 -19.24
C ASP A 582 0.98 -31.51 -19.29
N LYS A 583 0.54 -30.64 -20.21
CA LYS A 583 0.98 -29.24 -20.26
C LYS A 583 0.57 -28.48 -18.99
N GLU A 584 -0.70 -28.57 -18.58
CA GLU A 584 -1.21 -27.91 -17.38
C GLU A 584 -0.48 -28.40 -16.11
N ARG A 585 -0.18 -29.70 -16.03
CA ARG A 585 0.62 -30.29 -14.94
C ARG A 585 2.05 -29.71 -14.90
N LEU A 586 2.73 -29.61 -16.04
CA LEU A 586 4.09 -29.06 -16.10
C LEU A 586 4.12 -27.56 -15.77
N GLU A 587 3.08 -26.81 -16.14
CA GLU A 587 2.94 -25.40 -15.76
C GLU A 587 2.73 -25.23 -14.24
N ALA A 588 1.94 -26.12 -13.62
CA ALA A 588 1.77 -26.15 -12.17
C ALA A 588 3.08 -26.51 -11.43
N GLU A 589 3.85 -27.49 -11.93
CA GLU A 589 5.15 -27.85 -11.37
C GLU A 589 6.19 -26.71 -11.50
N LEU A 590 6.21 -26.02 -12.66
CA LEU A 590 7.03 -24.81 -12.84
C LEU A 590 6.65 -23.68 -11.90
N HIS A 591 5.35 -23.50 -11.63
CA HIS A 591 4.87 -22.51 -10.68
C HIS A 591 5.27 -22.84 -9.24
N ALA A 592 5.14 -24.09 -8.82
CA ALA A 592 5.57 -24.55 -7.49
C ALA A 592 7.10 -24.41 -7.30
N LEU A 593 7.89 -24.69 -8.34
CA LEU A 593 9.35 -24.49 -8.31
C LEU A 593 9.73 -23.01 -8.20
N ARG A 594 8.97 -22.08 -8.80
CA ARG A 594 9.17 -20.65 -8.63
C ARG A 594 8.84 -20.19 -7.20
N GLN A 595 7.72 -20.63 -6.65
CA GLN A 595 7.32 -20.28 -5.28
C GLN A 595 8.34 -20.76 -4.23
N THR A 596 8.89 -21.97 -4.42
CA THR A 596 9.91 -22.52 -3.52
C THR A 596 11.28 -21.85 -3.66
N ALA A 597 11.62 -21.31 -4.85
CA ALA A 597 12.83 -20.53 -5.06
C ALA A 597 12.75 -19.11 -4.46
N GLU A 598 11.56 -18.52 -4.42
CA GLU A 598 11.34 -17.15 -3.91
C GLU A 598 11.31 -17.07 -2.36
N HIS A 599 11.07 -18.19 -1.64
CA HIS A 599 10.97 -18.21 -0.18
C HIS A 599 11.86 -19.31 0.48
N PRO A 600 13.20 -19.20 0.45
CA PRO A 600 14.10 -20.26 0.95
C PRO A 600 14.24 -20.32 2.49
N ARG A 601 13.57 -19.45 3.26
CA ARG A 601 13.68 -19.39 4.72
C ARG A 601 12.33 -19.67 5.37
N ASP A 602 12.16 -20.89 5.89
CA ASP A 602 11.33 -21.15 7.09
C ASP A 602 11.32 -22.61 7.58
N ASN A 603 12.01 -23.55 6.92
CA ASN A 603 12.08 -24.94 7.42
C ASN A 603 13.31 -25.25 8.27
N HIS A 604 13.48 -24.52 9.37
CA HIS A 604 14.32 -24.96 10.50
C HIS A 604 13.60 -24.74 11.84
N ARG A 605 12.53 -25.50 12.08
CA ARG A 605 12.10 -25.84 13.44
C ARG A 605 12.89 -27.05 13.92
N THR A 606 13.85 -26.83 14.80
CA THR A 606 14.45 -27.87 15.64
C THR A 606 13.42 -28.41 16.62
N PRO A 607 13.26 -29.74 16.80
CA PRO A 607 12.44 -30.26 17.87
C PRO A 607 13.24 -30.29 19.18
N SER A 608 12.83 -29.46 20.14
CA SER A 608 13.26 -29.56 21.53
C SER A 608 12.54 -30.73 22.23
N SER A 609 13.32 -31.45 23.02
CA SER A 609 13.02 -32.58 23.90
C SER A 609 11.71 -32.54 24.71
N SER A 610 11.03 -33.68 24.84
CA SER A 610 10.82 -34.38 26.13
C SER A 610 9.82 -35.55 26.03
N SER A 611 10.29 -36.75 26.42
CA SER A 611 9.61 -37.80 27.21
C SER A 611 8.14 -38.22 26.99
N ALA A 612 7.99 -39.55 26.95
CA ALA A 612 6.92 -40.39 27.50
C ALA A 612 5.82 -40.92 26.56
N SER A 613 5.89 -42.23 26.34
CA SER A 613 4.81 -43.22 26.47
C SER A 613 3.56 -43.06 25.62
N SER A 614 3.42 -43.91 24.59
CA SER A 614 2.24 -44.75 24.41
C SER A 614 2.41 -45.72 23.24
N LEU A 615 2.18 -47.00 23.53
CA LEU A 615 1.94 -48.07 22.57
C LEU A 615 0.79 -47.70 21.61
N HIS A 616 0.93 -47.97 20.31
CA HIS A 616 0.05 -48.90 19.57
C HIS A 616 0.45 -49.13 18.11
N HIS A 617 0.08 -50.32 17.63
CA HIS A 617 0.44 -50.99 16.38
C HIS A 617 -0.17 -50.39 15.10
N PRO A 618 0.38 -50.73 13.91
CA PRO A 618 0.00 -50.15 12.63
C PRO A 618 -1.15 -50.89 11.93
N LYS A 619 -1.90 -50.14 11.13
CA LYS A 619 -2.49 -50.58 9.85
C LYS A 619 -2.25 -49.49 8.82
#